data_AF-A0A6B3UJX6-F1
#
_entry.id   AF-A0A6B3UJX6-F1
#
_cell.length_a   1.000
_cell.length_b   1.000
_cell.length_c   1.000
_cell.angle_alpha   90.00
_cell.angle_beta   90.00
_cell.angle_gamma   90.00
#
_symmetry.space_group_name_H-M   'P 1'
#
loop_
_entity.id
_entity.type
_entity.pdbx_description
1 polymer ?
#
loop_
_entity_poly.entity_id
_entity_poly.type
_entity_poly.pdbx_seq_one_letter_code
_entity_poly.pdbx_strand_id
1 'polypeptide(L)'
;MAEAELKSLRLNSRRLRDLTTLVLVGLSGPLLLVHVIAPPLRRVVTLAPGVSVGDWRADLIRFLPAAFYLWGLWSIRSVFADLAAGGRLQPALASGLTRVGQALVLGAVSSVFVVTNLLRWIGHGKGGYLHFDVPGVVLGVVGLALMLLARLLAHAAAVQAELDEII
;
A
#
# COMPACT_ATOMS: atom_id res chain seq x y z
N MET A 1 -20.98 -22.66 -23.23
CA MET A 1 -19.52 -22.59 -23.04
C MET A 1 -19.10 -21.32 -22.30
N ALA A 2 -19.60 -20.13 -22.68
CA ALA A 2 -19.29 -18.84 -22.03
C ALA A 2 -19.67 -18.73 -20.53
N GLU A 3 -20.77 -19.35 -20.08
CA GLU A 3 -21.20 -19.27 -18.66
C GLU A 3 -20.27 -20.00 -17.68
N ALA A 4 -19.59 -21.05 -18.13
CA ALA A 4 -18.64 -21.81 -17.32
C ALA A 4 -17.34 -21.03 -17.08
N GLU A 5 -16.84 -20.31 -18.09
CA GLU A 5 -15.69 -19.41 -17.96
C GLU A 5 -15.99 -18.20 -17.08
N LEU A 6 -17.18 -17.62 -17.19
CA LEU A 6 -17.62 -16.53 -16.30
C LEU A 6 -17.68 -16.97 -14.83
N LYS A 7 -18.11 -18.20 -14.55
CA LYS A 7 -18.11 -18.78 -13.19
C LYS A 7 -16.69 -19.03 -12.66
N SER A 8 -15.78 -19.56 -13.48
CA SER A 8 -14.39 -19.81 -13.08
C SER A 8 -13.62 -18.51 -12.83
N LEU A 9 -13.85 -17.47 -13.65
CA LEU A 9 -13.29 -16.13 -13.45
C LEU A 9 -13.78 -15.47 -12.15
N ARG A 10 -15.08 -15.61 -11.83
CA ARG A 10 -15.67 -15.10 -10.57
C ARG A 10 -15.12 -15.82 -9.32
N LEU A 11 -14.91 -17.14 -9.41
CA LEU A 11 -14.30 -17.92 -8.32
C LEU A 11 -12.82 -17.59 -8.12
N ASN A 12 -12.05 -17.44 -9.20
CA ASN A 12 -10.64 -17.03 -9.15
C ASN A 12 -10.48 -15.62 -8.58
N SER A 13 -11.39 -14.70 -8.92
CA SER A 13 -11.40 -13.33 -8.36
C SER A 13 -11.68 -13.30 -6.86
N ARG A 14 -12.60 -14.15 -6.36
CA ARG A 14 -12.84 -14.31 -4.91
C ARG A 14 -11.65 -14.91 -4.18
N ARG A 15 -10.99 -15.93 -4.76
CA ARG A 15 -9.76 -16.52 -4.19
C ARG A 15 -8.61 -15.52 -4.13
N LEU A 16 -8.41 -14.70 -5.17
CA LEU A 16 -7.42 -13.63 -5.15
C LEU A 16 -7.75 -12.60 -4.06
N ARG A 17 -9.00 -12.16 -3.93
CA ARG A 17 -9.42 -11.25 -2.85
C ARG A 17 -9.13 -11.83 -1.47
N ASP A 18 -9.46 -13.09 -1.25
CA ASP A 18 -9.26 -13.74 0.05
C ASP A 18 -7.77 -13.96 0.33
N LEU A 19 -6.96 -14.32 -0.67
CA LEU A 19 -5.49 -14.40 -0.55
C LEU A 19 -4.87 -13.03 -0.25
N THR A 20 -5.27 -11.98 -0.97
CA THR A 20 -4.81 -10.60 -0.70
C THR A 20 -5.19 -10.17 0.71
N THR A 21 -6.40 -10.54 1.17
CA THR A 21 -6.87 -10.27 2.53
C THR A 21 -6.07 -11.06 3.58
N LEU A 22 -5.77 -12.32 3.31
CA LEU A 22 -4.93 -13.17 4.15
C LEU A 22 -3.51 -12.61 4.27
N VAL A 23 -2.94 -12.11 3.16
CA VAL A 23 -1.64 -11.41 3.17
C VAL A 23 -1.74 -10.09 3.93
N LEU A 24 -2.81 -9.31 3.73
CA LEU A 24 -3.04 -8.06 4.46
C LEU A 24 -3.11 -8.31 5.97
N VAL A 25 -3.93 -9.27 6.41
CA VAL A 25 -4.10 -9.64 7.82
C VAL A 25 -2.84 -10.33 8.37
N GLY A 26 -2.20 -11.16 7.57
CA GLY A 26 -0.99 -11.91 7.93
C GLY A 26 0.27 -11.05 8.01
N LEU A 27 0.39 -9.97 7.23
CA LEU A 27 1.44 -8.96 7.41
C LEU A 27 1.05 -7.97 8.51
N SER A 28 -0.15 -7.37 8.44
CA SER A 28 -0.56 -6.33 9.39
C SER A 28 -0.71 -6.84 10.82
N GLY A 29 -1.11 -8.10 11.02
CA GLY A 29 -1.28 -8.72 12.34
C GLY A 29 0.01 -8.74 13.16
N PRO A 30 1.08 -9.44 12.72
CA PRO A 30 2.36 -9.44 13.43
C PRO A 30 2.99 -8.05 13.50
N LEU A 31 2.80 -7.21 12.47
CA LEU A 31 3.33 -5.85 12.46
C LEU A 31 2.68 -4.94 13.52
N LEU A 32 1.35 -4.93 13.61
CA LEU A 32 0.61 -4.21 14.66
C LEU A 32 0.91 -4.79 16.04
N LEU A 33 1.02 -6.11 16.16
CA LEU A 33 1.30 -6.78 17.43
C LEU A 33 2.68 -6.38 17.97
N VAL A 34 3.71 -6.37 17.12
CA VAL A 34 5.09 -6.09 17.54
C VAL A 34 5.36 -4.59 17.71
N HIS A 35 4.75 -3.70 16.91
CA HIS A 35 5.10 -2.27 16.93
C HIS A 35 4.07 -1.36 17.59
N VAL A 36 2.81 -1.80 17.76
CA VAL A 36 1.77 -1.01 18.43
C VAL A 36 1.42 -1.58 19.80
N ILE A 37 1.34 -2.91 19.94
CA ILE A 37 0.88 -3.57 21.17
C ILE A 37 2.03 -3.93 22.12
N ALA A 38 3.15 -4.45 21.60
CA ALA A 38 4.29 -4.84 22.44
C ALA A 38 4.97 -3.69 23.22
N PRO A 39 5.12 -2.45 22.68
CA PRO A 39 5.77 -1.36 23.42
C PRO A 39 5.04 -0.92 24.71
N PRO A 40 3.71 -0.65 24.70
CA PRO A 40 2.99 -0.29 25.92
C PRO A 40 2.90 -1.47 26.89
N LEU A 41 2.72 -2.70 26.39
CA LEU A 41 2.69 -3.89 27.24
C LEU A 41 4.04 -4.12 27.94
N ARG A 42 5.17 -3.91 27.25
CA ARG A 42 6.51 -3.98 27.87
C ARG A 42 6.67 -2.89 28.94
N ARG A 43 6.18 -1.66 28.76
CA ARG A 43 6.21 -0.64 29.81
C ARG A 43 5.35 -0.97 31.04
N VAL A 44 4.21 -1.62 30.84
CA VAL A 44 3.31 -2.02 31.94
C VAL A 44 3.83 -3.27 32.67
N VAL A 45 4.47 -4.20 31.95
CA VAL A 45 5.00 -5.45 32.51
C VAL A 45 6.41 -5.28 33.09
N THR A 46 7.24 -4.36 32.56
CA THR A 46 8.57 -4.06 33.12
C THR A 46 8.52 -2.89 34.10
N LEU A 47 8.01 -3.16 35.30
CA LEU A 47 8.27 -2.36 36.52
C LEU A 47 9.64 -2.75 37.13
N ALA A 48 10.63 -3.08 36.30
CA ALA A 48 11.98 -3.47 36.73
C ALA A 48 12.96 -2.34 36.35
N PRO A 49 13.67 -1.75 37.33
CA PRO A 49 14.62 -0.67 37.06
C PRO A 49 15.85 -1.25 36.34
N GLY A 50 16.09 -0.80 35.10
CA GLY A 50 17.27 -1.19 34.31
C GLY A 50 16.99 -1.62 32.87
N VAL A 51 15.72 -1.81 32.48
CA VAL A 51 15.39 -2.08 31.08
C VAL A 51 15.33 -0.76 30.32
N SER A 52 16.37 -0.43 29.57
CA SER A 52 16.33 0.65 28.58
C SER A 52 15.18 0.37 27.62
N VAL A 53 14.08 1.11 27.76
CA VAL A 53 12.97 1.03 26.83
C VAL A 53 13.50 1.59 25.52
N GLY A 54 13.84 0.70 24.58
CA GLY A 54 14.25 1.08 23.23
C GLY A 54 13.33 2.16 22.68
N ASP A 55 13.89 3.09 21.91
CA ASP A 55 13.24 4.34 21.54
C ASP A 55 12.07 4.07 20.59
N TRP A 56 10.90 3.76 21.14
CA TRP A 56 9.66 3.39 20.44
C TRP A 56 9.26 4.41 19.36
N ARG A 57 9.71 5.67 19.50
CA ARG A 57 9.55 6.72 18.49
C ARG A 57 10.28 6.36 17.20
N ALA A 58 11.52 5.87 17.30
CA ALA A 58 12.30 5.44 16.16
C ALA A 58 11.65 4.23 15.45
N ASP A 59 11.08 3.29 16.20
CA ASP A 59 10.37 2.14 15.64
C ASP A 59 9.11 2.56 14.88
N LEU A 60 8.30 3.47 15.44
CA LEU A 60 7.14 4.04 14.75
C LEU A 60 7.50 4.78 13.47
N ILE A 61 8.57 5.58 13.51
CA ILE A 61 9.03 6.32 12.33
C ILE A 61 9.46 5.34 11.24
N ARG A 62 10.22 4.30 11.58
CA ARG A 62 10.61 3.23 10.63
C ARG A 62 9.41 2.50 10.05
N PHE A 63 8.27 2.53 10.75
CA PHE A 63 7.06 1.85 10.33
C PHE A 63 6.16 2.63 9.37
N LEU A 64 6.39 3.93 9.25
CA LEU A 64 5.56 4.83 8.44
C LEU A 64 5.40 4.36 6.97
N PRO A 65 6.45 3.90 6.27
CA PRO A 65 6.31 3.41 4.88
C PRO A 65 5.41 2.18 4.76
N ALA A 66 5.46 1.28 5.75
CA ALA A 66 4.63 0.07 5.75
C ALA A 66 3.14 0.40 5.79
N ALA A 67 2.73 1.46 6.49
CA ALA A 67 1.34 1.91 6.51
C ALA A 67 0.85 2.34 5.12
N PHE A 68 1.68 3.05 4.35
CA PHE A 68 1.35 3.43 2.98
C PHE A 68 1.25 2.21 2.05
N TYR A 69 2.14 1.23 2.19
CA TYR A 69 2.05 -0.01 1.40
C TYR A 69 0.79 -0.83 1.72
N LEU A 70 0.39 -0.90 3.00
CA LEU A 70 -0.88 -1.55 3.40
C LEU A 70 -2.10 -0.83 2.82
N TRP A 71 -2.07 0.50 2.74
CA TRP A 71 -3.12 1.27 2.07
C TRP A 71 -3.19 0.97 0.57
N GLY A 72 -2.05 0.74 -0.09
CA GLY A 72 -2.00 0.26 -1.48
C GLY A 72 -2.68 -1.10 -1.63
N LEU A 73 -2.37 -2.04 -0.73
CA LEU A 73 -2.97 -3.38 -0.75
C LEU A 73 -4.49 -3.34 -0.49
N TRP A 74 -4.92 -2.47 0.42
CA TRP A 74 -6.34 -2.22 0.68
C TRP A 74 -7.07 -1.66 -0.54
N SER A 75 -6.40 -0.74 -1.26
CA SER A 75 -6.94 -0.17 -2.50
C SER A 75 -7.15 -1.23 -3.57
N ILE A 76 -6.20 -2.17 -3.74
CA ILE A 76 -6.34 -3.32 -4.66
C ILE A 76 -7.58 -4.15 -4.27
N ARG A 77 -7.73 -4.48 -2.98
CA ARG A 77 -8.89 -5.23 -2.49
C ARG A 77 -10.20 -4.52 -2.82
N SER A 78 -10.27 -3.20 -2.62
CA SER A 78 -11.48 -2.42 -2.89
C SER A 78 -11.90 -2.49 -4.36
N VAL A 79 -10.93 -2.44 -5.27
CA VAL A 79 -11.17 -2.53 -6.73
C VAL A 79 -11.73 -3.89 -7.11
N PHE A 80 -11.14 -4.98 -6.60
CA PHE A 80 -11.66 -6.32 -6.85
C PHE A 80 -13.04 -6.55 -6.23
N ALA A 81 -13.35 -5.91 -5.11
CA ALA A 81 -14.67 -5.96 -4.50
C ALA A 81 -15.73 -5.25 -5.36
N ASP A 82 -15.41 -4.07 -5.89
CA ASP A 82 -16.29 -3.30 -6.78
C ASP A 82 -16.54 -4.04 -8.11
N LEU A 83 -15.52 -4.70 -8.66
CA LEU A 83 -15.67 -5.57 -9.84
C LEU A 83 -16.58 -6.77 -9.56
N ALA A 84 -16.41 -7.41 -8.39
CA ALA A 84 -17.24 -8.54 -7.98
C ALA A 84 -18.70 -8.14 -7.73
N ALA A 85 -18.96 -6.86 -7.42
CA ALA A 85 -20.30 -6.30 -7.26
C ALA A 85 -21.00 -5.94 -8.58
N GLY A 86 -20.33 -6.10 -9.72
CA GLY A 86 -20.89 -5.79 -11.05
C GLY A 86 -20.48 -4.43 -11.61
N GLY A 87 -19.46 -3.78 -11.04
CA GLY A 87 -18.91 -2.52 -11.56
C GLY A 87 -18.28 -2.65 -12.95
N ARG A 88 -18.23 -1.54 -13.70
CA ARG A 88 -17.57 -1.49 -15.02
C ARG A 88 -16.05 -1.67 -14.88
N LEU A 89 -15.46 -2.55 -15.67
CA LEU A 89 -14.04 -2.95 -15.57
C LEU A 89 -13.07 -1.77 -15.79
N GLN A 90 -13.32 -0.95 -16.81
CA GLN A 90 -12.46 0.18 -17.18
C GLN A 90 -12.28 1.22 -16.05
N PRO A 91 -13.34 1.81 -15.47
CA PRO A 91 -13.19 2.80 -14.40
C PRO A 91 -12.64 2.19 -13.09
N ALA A 92 -12.95 0.93 -12.81
CA ALA A 92 -12.40 0.23 -11.64
C ALA A 92 -10.88 0.02 -11.77
N LEU A 93 -10.38 -0.37 -12.95
CA LEU A 93 -8.95 -0.51 -13.19
C LEU A 93 -8.22 0.83 -13.12
N ALA A 94 -8.76 1.89 -13.76
CA ALA A 94 -8.14 3.21 -13.74
C ALA A 94 -8.05 3.80 -12.32
N SER A 95 -9.14 3.71 -11.55
CA SER A 95 -9.15 4.16 -10.16
C SER A 95 -8.23 3.31 -9.26
N GLY A 96 -8.19 2.00 -9.49
CA GLY A 96 -7.32 1.07 -8.78
C GLY A 96 -5.85 1.35 -8.98
N LEU A 97 -5.40 1.46 -10.24
CA LEU A 97 -4.01 1.78 -10.56
C LEU A 97 -3.60 3.14 -9.98
N THR A 98 -4.50 4.14 -9.97
CA THR A 98 -4.22 5.45 -9.37
C THR A 98 -3.98 5.35 -7.87
N ARG A 99 -4.88 4.67 -7.14
CA ARG A 99 -4.77 4.53 -5.67
C ARG A 99 -3.53 3.73 -5.27
N VAL A 100 -3.22 2.66 -6.01
CA VAL A 100 -2.02 1.85 -5.78
C VAL A 100 -0.77 2.66 -6.09
N GLY A 101 -0.74 3.37 -7.23
CA GLY A 101 0.38 4.22 -7.59
C GLY A 101 0.65 5.31 -6.54
N GLN A 102 -0.41 5.97 -6.04
CA GLN A 102 -0.31 6.93 -4.94
C GLN A 102 0.27 6.30 -3.68
N ALA A 103 -0.21 5.12 -3.29
CA ALA A 103 0.28 4.40 -2.11
C ALA A 103 1.77 4.07 -2.21
N LEU A 104 2.22 3.61 -3.38
CA LEU A 104 3.63 3.28 -3.63
C LEU A 104 4.52 4.54 -3.63
N VAL A 105 4.08 5.62 -4.28
CA VAL A 105 4.82 6.90 -4.29
C VAL A 105 4.93 7.47 -2.88
N LEU A 106 3.83 7.48 -2.12
CA LEU A 106 3.83 7.97 -0.75
C LEU A 106 4.71 7.10 0.16
N GLY A 107 4.63 5.77 0.02
CA GLY A 107 5.50 4.83 0.73
C GLY A 107 6.98 5.05 0.42
N ALA A 108 7.33 5.20 -0.86
CA ALA A 108 8.68 5.48 -1.33
C ALA A 108 9.23 6.81 -0.80
N VAL A 109 8.47 7.90 -0.95
CA VAL A 109 8.83 9.23 -0.44
C VAL A 109 8.98 9.18 1.08
N SER A 110 8.08 8.48 1.76
CA SER A 110 8.18 8.32 3.21
C SER A 110 9.44 7.56 3.62
N SER A 111 9.81 6.49 2.91
CA SER A 111 11.02 5.70 3.20
C SER A 111 12.30 6.52 3.01
N VAL A 112 12.43 7.18 1.85
CA VAL A 112 13.66 7.89 1.44
C VAL A 112 13.84 9.22 2.16
N PHE A 113 12.74 9.96 2.37
CA PHE A 113 12.79 11.29 2.97
C PHE A 113 12.26 11.31 4.40
N VAL A 114 11.03 10.84 4.65
CA VAL A 114 10.38 11.05 5.95
C VAL A 114 11.08 10.28 7.06
N VAL A 115 11.33 8.98 6.88
CA VAL A 115 11.99 8.14 7.90
C VAL A 115 13.37 8.68 8.24
N THR A 116 14.20 8.96 7.23
CA THR A 116 15.57 9.46 7.42
C THR A 116 15.61 10.82 8.11
N ASN A 117 14.71 11.73 7.75
CA ASN A 117 14.65 13.07 8.37
C ASN A 117 14.12 13.00 9.81
N LEU A 118 13.08 12.20 10.09
CA LEU A 118 12.52 12.08 11.43
C LEU A 118 13.47 11.35 12.38
N LEU A 119 14.15 10.27 11.95
CA LEU A 119 15.17 9.59 12.76
C LEU A 119 16.32 10.52 13.14
N ARG A 120 16.71 11.41 12.22
CA ARG A 120 17.73 12.41 12.49
C ARG A 120 17.27 13.47 13.49
N TRP A 121 16.01 13.92 13.39
CA TRP A 121 15.46 14.89 14.32
C TRP A 121 15.44 14.37 15.77
N ILE A 122 15.20 13.06 15.97
CA ILE A 122 15.26 12.41 17.28
C ILE A 122 16.69 11.99 17.70
N GLY A 123 17.73 12.41 16.98
CA GLY A 123 19.13 12.18 17.35
C GLY A 123 19.70 10.81 16.96
N HIS A 124 18.95 9.98 16.21
CA HIS A 124 19.36 8.63 15.80
C HIS A 124 20.18 8.58 14.49
N GLY A 125 20.68 9.71 13.95
CA GLY A 125 21.42 9.71 12.69
C GLY A 125 22.46 10.83 12.53
N LYS A 126 23.71 10.46 12.20
CA LYS A 126 24.80 11.34 11.74
C LYS A 126 25.19 10.94 10.31
N GLY A 127 24.52 11.49 9.30
CA GLY A 127 24.74 11.16 7.88
C GLY A 127 24.02 12.13 6.93
N GLY A 128 24.30 12.04 5.62
CA GLY A 128 23.77 12.94 4.58
C GLY A 128 22.24 12.93 4.46
N TYR A 129 21.67 14.00 3.88
CA TYR A 129 20.22 14.24 3.77
C TYR A 129 19.47 13.21 2.90
N LEU A 130 20.19 12.41 2.11
CA LEU A 130 19.63 11.36 1.25
C LEU A 130 20.04 9.99 1.78
N HIS A 131 19.06 9.19 2.18
CA HIS A 131 19.25 7.76 2.32
C HIS A 131 18.91 7.11 0.98
N PHE A 132 19.92 6.55 0.30
CA PHE A 132 19.71 5.87 -0.97
C PHE A 132 19.11 4.47 -0.74
N ASP A 133 17.84 4.44 -0.38
CA ASP A 133 17.02 3.24 -0.35
C ASP A 133 16.60 2.88 -1.78
N VAL A 134 17.43 2.07 -2.44
CA VAL A 134 17.18 1.59 -3.82
C VAL A 134 15.77 0.97 -3.94
N PRO A 135 15.32 0.08 -3.02
CA PRO A 135 13.93 -0.37 -2.98
C PRO A 135 12.90 0.77 -2.98
N GLY A 136 13.07 1.77 -2.12
CA GLY A 136 12.18 2.93 -2.03
C GLY A 136 12.13 3.71 -3.35
N VAL A 137 13.28 3.98 -3.97
CA VAL A 137 13.35 4.68 -5.26
C VAL A 137 12.63 3.89 -6.36
N VAL A 138 12.86 2.57 -6.45
CA VAL A 138 12.20 1.70 -7.43
C VAL A 138 10.69 1.68 -7.22
N LEU A 139 10.22 1.55 -5.97
CA LEU A 139 8.80 1.61 -5.63
C LEU A 139 8.17 2.94 -6.04
N GLY A 140 8.89 4.04 -5.87
CA GLY A 140 8.46 5.37 -6.30
C GLY A 140 8.25 5.45 -7.82
N VAL A 141 9.22 4.97 -8.60
CA VAL A 141 9.14 4.95 -10.07
C VAL A 141 8.00 4.04 -10.55
N VAL A 142 7.86 2.85 -9.97
CA VAL A 142 6.75 1.93 -10.28
C VAL A 142 5.41 2.58 -9.96
N GLY A 143 5.30 3.25 -8.80
CA GLY A 143 4.08 3.96 -8.43
C GLY A 143 3.71 5.07 -9.43
N LEU A 144 4.68 5.86 -9.89
CA LEU A 144 4.47 6.87 -10.92
C LEU A 144 4.04 6.24 -12.26
N ALA A 145 4.67 5.15 -12.67
CA ALA A 145 4.31 4.44 -13.90
C ALA A 145 2.85 3.93 -13.85
N LEU A 146 2.41 3.39 -12.71
CA LEU A 146 1.02 2.96 -12.53
C LEU A 146 0.03 4.13 -12.63
N MET A 147 0.37 5.30 -12.10
CA MET A 147 -0.46 6.50 -12.23
C MET A 147 -0.55 7.00 -13.67
N LEU A 148 0.55 6.91 -14.43
CA LEU A 148 0.53 7.25 -15.87
C LEU A 148 -0.36 6.28 -16.65
N LEU A 149 -0.23 4.98 -16.36
CA LEU A 149 -1.07 3.96 -17.00
C LEU A 149 -2.56 4.14 -16.65
N ALA A 150 -2.88 4.50 -15.40
CA ALA A 150 -4.24 4.83 -15.00
C ALA A 150 -4.82 6.00 -15.82
N ARG A 151 -4.03 7.06 -16.04
CA ARG A 151 -4.45 8.20 -16.86
C ARG A 151 -4.68 7.79 -18.31
N LEU A 152 -3.80 6.97 -18.87
CA LEU A 152 -3.94 6.46 -20.24
C LEU A 152 -5.25 5.66 -20.40
N LEU A 153 -5.56 4.77 -19.44
CA LEU A 153 -6.80 4.00 -19.44
C LEU A 153 -8.03 4.90 -19.35
N ALA A 154 -7.98 5.95 -18.53
CA ALA A 154 -9.07 6.91 -18.42
C ALA A 154 -9.29 7.69 -19.72
N HIS A 155 -8.22 8.08 -20.42
CA HIS A 155 -8.31 8.75 -21.71
C HIS A 155 -8.88 7.83 -22.79
N ALA A 156 -8.41 6.58 -22.86
CA ALA A 156 -8.92 5.61 -23.82
C ALA A 156 -10.43 5.37 -23.64
N ALA A 157 -10.90 5.27 -22.40
CA ALA A 157 -12.32 5.13 -22.10
C ALA A 157 -13.15 6.37 -22.51
N ALA A 158 -12.60 7.58 -22.34
CA ALA A 158 -13.26 8.81 -22.77
C ALA A 158 -13.40 8.88 -24.30
N VAL A 159 -12.32 8.58 -25.03
CA VAL A 159 -12.33 8.55 -26.50
C VAL A 159 -13.31 7.51 -27.03
N GLN A 160 -13.39 6.35 -26.39
CA GLN A 160 -14.34 5.31 -26.80
C GLN A 160 -15.80 5.71 -26.56
N ALA A 161 -16.07 6.48 -25.50
CA ALA A 161 -17.40 7.03 -25.25
C ALA A 161 -17.81 8.08 -26.30
N GLU A 162 -16.87 8.88 -26.81
CA GLU A 162 -17.14 9.84 -27.90
C GLU A 162 -17.46 9.11 -29.21
N LEU A 163 -16.77 8.02 -29.52
CA LEU A 163 -17.04 7.23 -30.73
C LEU A 163 -18.42 6.54 -30.67
N ASP A 164 -18.85 6.10 -29.50
CA ASP A 164 -20.18 5.52 -29.29
C ASP A 164 -21.31 6.55 -29.45
N GLU A 165 -21.02 7.86 -29.36
CA GLU A 165 -22.02 8.93 -29.56
C GLU A 165 -22.23 9.29 -31.05
N ILE A 166 -21.29 8.90 -31.93
CA ILE A 166 -21.35 9.19 -33.38
C ILE A 166 -22.16 8.14 -34.16
N ILE A 167 -22.41 6.96 -33.58
CA ILE A 167 -23.17 5.84 -34.18
C ILE A 167 -24.63 5.89 -33.74
#